data_AF-A0A3C0RF71-F1
#
_entry.id   AF-A0A3C0RF71-F1
#
_cell.length_a   1.000
_cell.length_b   1.000
_cell.length_c   1.000
_cell.angle_alpha   90.00
_cell.angle_beta   90.00
_cell.angle_gamma   90.00
#
_symmetry.space_group_name_H-M   'P 1'
#
loop_
_entity.id
_entity.type
_entity.pdbx_description
1 polymer ?
#
loop_
_entity_poly.entity_id
_entity_poly.type
_entity_poly.pdbx_seq_one_letter_code
_entity_poly.pdbx_strand_id
1 'polypeptide(L)'
;MKITIPPQKQWLIFLCTYFCFVQGAFAQPGICTNTATQPVFSQTFGQSNSPNATTTAPVGSTNYNFGNVGTDGNYIVTPRVENANKGFWARGGDHTGDNYGNMFLVNAGGNNSLFFRQNVTGLCTGTICNFTAWIANVNSPNTQNVCGAGLVYARVIFRIKDLSGNILASYT
;
A
#
# COMPACT_ATOMS: atom_id res chain seq x y z
N MET A 1 29.66 -4.84 38.62
CA MET A 1 30.01 -6.00 39.48
C MET A 1 30.81 -6.96 38.62
N LYS A 2 32.09 -7.16 38.94
CA LYS A 2 33.03 -7.98 38.15
C LYS A 2 33.48 -9.11 39.08
N ILE A 3 33.17 -10.35 38.72
CA ILE A 3 33.61 -11.53 39.47
C ILE A 3 34.67 -12.22 38.61
N THR A 4 35.87 -12.34 39.16
CA THR A 4 37.00 -13.06 38.57
C THR A 4 37.15 -14.39 39.31
N ILE A 5 37.27 -15.50 38.58
CA ILE A 5 37.46 -16.86 39.13
C ILE A 5 38.90 -17.33 38.82
N PRO A 6 39.62 -17.97 39.77
CA PRO A 6 41.02 -18.39 39.58
C PRO A 6 41.15 -19.68 38.74
N PRO A 7 42.35 -19.99 38.20
CA PRO A 7 42.54 -21.18 37.38
C PRO A 7 42.71 -22.43 38.26
N GLN A 8 42.02 -23.51 37.90
CA GLN A 8 42.23 -24.86 38.44
C GLN A 8 42.85 -25.76 37.37
N LYS A 9 43.78 -26.62 37.83
CA LYS A 9 44.74 -27.41 37.05
C LYS A 9 44.09 -28.40 36.08
N GLN A 10 44.65 -28.46 34.88
CA GLN A 10 44.30 -29.40 33.80
C GLN A 10 44.76 -30.82 34.12
N TRP A 11 43.87 -31.79 33.92
CA TRP A 11 44.20 -33.19 33.70
C TRP A 11 43.69 -33.56 32.30
N LEU A 12 44.61 -33.81 31.36
CA LEU A 12 44.26 -34.28 30.02
C LEU A 12 43.82 -35.74 30.10
N ILE A 13 42.54 -36.01 29.84
CA ILE A 13 42.05 -37.33 29.47
C ILE A 13 41.67 -37.28 28.00
N PHE A 14 42.44 -37.98 27.17
CA PHE A 14 42.18 -38.19 25.75
C PHE A 14 41.01 -39.17 25.60
N LEU A 15 39.78 -38.66 25.59
CA LEU A 15 38.60 -39.42 25.20
C LEU A 15 38.22 -39.01 23.78
N CYS A 16 38.63 -39.83 22.82
CA CYS A 16 38.22 -39.77 21.43
C CYS A 16 36.69 -40.00 21.36
N THR A 17 35.93 -38.92 21.47
CA THR A 17 34.49 -38.91 21.28
C THR A 17 34.17 -38.02 20.09
N TYR A 18 33.52 -38.65 19.13
CA TYR A 18 33.07 -38.15 17.86
C TYR A 18 32.33 -36.81 18.02
N PHE A 19 33.03 -35.71 17.78
CA PHE A 19 32.47 -34.36 17.77
C PHE A 19 31.67 -34.20 16.48
N CYS A 20 30.38 -34.54 16.52
CA CYS A 20 29.43 -34.02 15.54
C CYS A 20 29.44 -32.49 15.69
N PHE A 21 30.22 -31.82 14.83
CA PHE A 21 30.08 -30.40 14.58
C PHE A 21 28.64 -30.16 14.14
N VAL A 22 27.78 -29.76 15.07
CA VAL A 22 26.50 -29.16 14.73
C VAL A 22 26.85 -27.80 14.15
N GLN A 23 27.04 -27.74 12.84
CA GLN A 23 27.12 -26.49 12.11
C GLN A 23 25.75 -25.84 12.23
N GLY A 24 25.54 -25.07 13.29
CA GLY A 24 24.48 -24.09 13.33
C GLY A 24 24.76 -23.10 12.20
N ALA A 25 24.12 -23.31 11.05
CA ALA A 25 24.10 -22.30 10.01
C ALA A 25 23.39 -21.08 10.61
N PHE A 26 24.16 -20.10 11.05
CA PHE A 26 23.62 -18.76 11.25
C PHE A 26 23.18 -18.28 9.86
N ALA A 27 21.89 -18.40 9.57
CA ALA A 27 21.31 -17.75 8.41
C ALA A 27 21.61 -16.26 8.54
N GLN A 28 22.54 -15.76 7.72
CA GLN A 28 22.73 -14.33 7.58
C GLN A 28 21.38 -13.77 7.16
N PRO A 29 20.85 -12.71 7.82
CA PRO A 29 19.65 -12.05 7.32
C PRO A 29 19.88 -11.72 5.84
N GLY A 30 18.99 -12.19 4.97
CA GLY A 30 19.17 -12.14 3.53
C GLY A 30 19.61 -10.75 3.08
N ILE A 31 20.60 -10.69 2.20
CA ILE A 31 21.11 -9.42 1.66
C ILE A 31 19.96 -8.70 0.97
N CYS A 32 19.62 -7.53 1.49
CA CYS A 32 18.67 -6.62 0.87
C CYS A 32 19.33 -5.96 -0.34
N THR A 33 18.90 -6.36 -1.53
CA THR A 33 19.39 -5.78 -2.80
C THR A 33 18.61 -4.52 -3.21
N ASN A 34 17.55 -4.17 -2.49
CA ASN A 34 16.72 -3.00 -2.79
C ASN A 34 17.49 -1.71 -2.48
N THR A 35 17.74 -0.90 -3.51
CA THR A 35 18.30 0.44 -3.34
C THR A 35 17.20 1.42 -2.92
N ALA A 36 17.55 2.47 -2.18
CA ALA A 36 16.62 3.53 -1.78
C ALA A 36 15.95 4.27 -2.96
N THR A 37 16.38 4.01 -4.19
CA THR A 37 15.89 4.66 -5.42
C THR A 37 14.76 3.90 -6.13
N GLN A 38 14.50 2.64 -5.77
CA GLN A 38 13.44 1.83 -6.37
C GLN A 38 12.35 1.55 -5.33
N PRO A 39 11.08 1.86 -5.63
CA PRO A 39 10.00 1.54 -4.70
C PRO A 39 9.84 0.02 -4.57
N VAL A 40 9.85 -0.49 -3.34
CA VAL A 40 9.51 -1.89 -3.03
C VAL A 40 8.08 -2.25 -3.42
N PHE A 41 7.22 -1.25 -3.60
CA PHE A 41 5.88 -1.38 -4.11
C PHE A 41 5.43 -0.12 -4.83
N SER A 42 4.81 -0.28 -5.99
CA SER A 42 4.17 0.80 -6.75
C SER A 42 2.82 0.32 -7.27
N GLN A 43 1.80 1.17 -7.16
CA GLN A 43 0.47 0.92 -7.71
C GLN A 43 0.05 2.13 -8.55
N THR A 44 -0.02 1.91 -9.86
CA THR A 44 -0.44 2.91 -10.85
C THR A 44 -1.80 2.61 -11.45
N PHE A 45 -2.46 1.52 -11.04
CA PHE A 45 -3.67 0.96 -11.68
C PHE A 45 -3.51 0.63 -13.18
N GLY A 46 -2.27 0.65 -13.67
CA GLY A 46 -1.89 0.32 -15.04
C GLY A 46 -2.29 1.38 -16.06
N GLN A 47 -2.27 0.96 -17.32
CA GLN A 47 -2.61 1.79 -18.47
C GLN A 47 -3.76 1.12 -19.23
N SER A 48 -4.68 1.93 -19.75
CA SER A 48 -5.75 1.44 -20.61
C SER A 48 -5.45 1.64 -22.09
N ASN A 49 -6.10 0.87 -22.95
CA ASN A 49 -5.92 0.96 -24.41
C ASN A 49 -6.71 2.12 -25.06
N SER A 50 -7.55 2.82 -24.29
CA SER A 50 -8.47 3.84 -24.78
C SER A 50 -8.80 4.84 -23.67
N PRO A 51 -9.06 6.13 -24.00
CA PRO A 51 -9.40 7.15 -23.01
C PRO A 51 -10.75 6.91 -22.33
N ASN A 52 -11.62 6.07 -22.89
CA ASN A 52 -12.96 5.80 -22.38
C ASN A 52 -13.06 4.44 -21.66
N ALA A 53 -11.93 3.79 -21.43
CA ALA A 53 -11.90 2.48 -20.80
C ALA A 53 -12.27 2.58 -19.31
N THR A 54 -12.96 1.54 -18.82
CA THR A 54 -13.14 1.31 -17.39
C THR A 54 -12.78 -0.13 -17.07
N THR A 55 -12.15 -0.34 -15.92
CA THR A 55 -11.73 -1.66 -15.46
C THR A 55 -11.82 -1.76 -13.94
N THR A 56 -11.49 -2.93 -13.41
CA THR A 56 -11.53 -3.25 -11.98
C THR A 56 -10.19 -2.99 -11.31
N ALA A 57 -10.24 -2.60 -10.03
CA ALA A 57 -9.10 -2.60 -9.14
C ALA A 57 -8.68 -4.05 -8.80
N PRO A 58 -7.45 -4.28 -8.30
CA PRO A 58 -7.02 -5.59 -7.84
C PRO A 58 -8.02 -6.24 -6.88
N VAL A 59 -8.26 -7.54 -7.03
CA VAL A 59 -9.24 -8.29 -6.21
C VAL A 59 -8.91 -8.14 -4.72
N GLY A 60 -9.92 -7.81 -3.91
CA GLY A 60 -9.80 -7.68 -2.45
C GLY A 60 -9.12 -6.39 -1.97
N SER A 61 -8.74 -5.50 -2.88
CA SER A 61 -8.10 -4.23 -2.55
C SER A 61 -9.06 -3.15 -2.05
N THR A 62 -10.35 -3.25 -2.36
CA THR A 62 -11.37 -2.27 -1.99
C THR A 62 -12.64 -2.95 -1.50
N ASN A 63 -13.47 -2.24 -0.73
CA ASN A 63 -14.82 -2.70 -0.40
C ASN A 63 -15.92 -1.92 -1.13
N TYR A 64 -15.55 -1.02 -2.04
CA TYR A 64 -16.48 -0.37 -2.95
C TYR A 64 -16.91 -1.33 -4.07
N ASN A 65 -18.09 -1.09 -4.63
CA ASN A 65 -18.61 -1.88 -5.75
C ASN A 65 -18.06 -1.36 -7.08
N PHE A 66 -17.62 -2.25 -7.97
CA PHE A 66 -17.25 -1.83 -9.31
C PHE A 66 -18.50 -1.46 -10.11
N GLY A 67 -18.50 -0.30 -10.79
CA GLY A 67 -19.55 0.09 -11.72
C GLY A 67 -19.99 1.54 -11.62
N ASN A 68 -21.27 1.78 -11.42
CA ASN A 68 -21.89 3.10 -11.58
C ASN A 68 -21.45 4.09 -10.49
N VAL A 69 -20.40 4.87 -10.75
CA VAL A 69 -19.93 5.97 -9.89
C VAL A 69 -20.88 7.18 -9.82
N GLY A 70 -22.02 7.12 -10.51
CA GLY A 70 -23.15 8.05 -10.30
C GLY A 70 -23.73 7.96 -8.89
N THR A 71 -23.69 6.78 -8.26
CA THR A 71 -24.22 6.53 -6.92
C THR A 71 -23.12 6.20 -5.93
N ASP A 72 -23.35 6.51 -4.66
CA ASP A 72 -22.38 6.31 -3.58
C ASP A 72 -22.04 4.83 -3.40
N GLY A 73 -20.82 4.56 -2.96
CA GLY A 73 -20.37 3.19 -2.72
C GLY A 73 -19.84 2.47 -3.96
N ASN A 74 -19.62 3.19 -5.07
CA ASN A 74 -19.13 2.62 -6.33
C ASN A 74 -17.78 3.22 -6.77
N TYR A 75 -17.01 2.44 -7.51
CA TYR A 75 -15.75 2.84 -8.12
C TYR A 75 -15.62 2.35 -9.57
N ILE A 76 -14.71 2.97 -10.31
CA ILE A 76 -14.13 2.47 -11.56
C ILE A 76 -12.62 2.72 -11.54
N VAL A 77 -11.86 1.89 -12.25
CA VAL A 77 -10.48 2.23 -12.64
C VAL A 77 -10.52 2.77 -14.07
N THR A 78 -10.00 3.97 -14.29
CA THR A 78 -10.23 4.74 -15.52
C THR A 78 -9.10 5.72 -15.80
N PRO A 79 -8.79 6.02 -17.07
CA PRO A 79 -7.78 7.03 -17.40
C PRO A 79 -8.29 8.47 -17.33
N ARG A 80 -9.62 8.66 -17.21
CA ARG A 80 -10.26 9.98 -17.18
C ARG A 80 -11.38 10.04 -16.15
N VAL A 81 -11.45 11.15 -15.41
CA VAL A 81 -12.55 11.42 -14.49
C VAL A 81 -13.89 11.52 -15.25
N GLU A 82 -13.84 11.99 -16.50
CA GLU A 82 -15.01 12.15 -17.38
C GLU A 82 -15.77 10.85 -17.63
N ASN A 83 -15.13 9.69 -17.50
CA ASN A 83 -15.78 8.39 -17.64
C ASN A 83 -16.78 8.11 -16.50
N ALA A 84 -16.79 8.93 -15.45
CA ALA A 84 -17.85 8.92 -14.44
C ALA A 84 -19.18 9.48 -14.97
N ASN A 85 -19.19 10.18 -16.11
CA ASN A 85 -20.35 10.89 -16.65
C ASN A 85 -20.99 11.88 -15.66
N LYS A 86 -20.18 12.49 -14.77
CA LYS A 86 -20.61 13.50 -13.80
C LYS A 86 -20.12 14.88 -14.21
N GLY A 87 -21.00 15.69 -14.81
CA GLY A 87 -20.65 17.02 -15.32
C GLY A 87 -20.25 18.05 -14.24
N PHE A 88 -20.52 17.74 -12.97
CA PHE A 88 -20.16 18.55 -11.82
C PHE A 88 -18.92 18.03 -11.08
N TRP A 89 -18.23 17.02 -11.61
CA TRP A 89 -16.89 16.63 -11.17
C TRP A 89 -15.83 17.35 -12.00
N ALA A 90 -14.68 17.63 -11.40
CA ALA A 90 -13.51 18.13 -12.08
C ALA A 90 -13.06 17.12 -13.16
N ARG A 91 -12.48 17.64 -14.24
CA ARG A 91 -11.98 16.85 -15.36
C ARG A 91 -10.48 16.61 -15.20
N GLY A 92 -9.97 15.48 -15.67
CA GLY A 92 -8.54 15.18 -15.55
C GLY A 92 -8.19 13.71 -15.70
N GLY A 93 -6.87 13.47 -15.79
CA GLY A 93 -6.24 12.15 -15.83
C GLY A 93 -5.53 11.81 -14.51
N ASP A 94 -4.79 10.71 -14.53
CA ASP A 94 -3.93 10.30 -13.42
C ASP A 94 -2.60 11.10 -13.41
N HIS A 95 -1.71 10.77 -12.49
CA HIS A 95 -0.42 11.45 -12.31
C HIS A 95 0.74 10.78 -13.08
N THR A 96 0.59 9.57 -13.61
CA THR A 96 1.73 8.77 -14.10
C THR A 96 2.43 9.40 -15.31
N GLY A 97 1.71 10.19 -16.11
CA GLY A 97 2.20 10.69 -17.40
C GLY A 97 2.11 9.66 -18.52
N ASP A 98 1.59 8.46 -18.23
CA ASP A 98 1.35 7.43 -19.22
C ASP A 98 0.18 7.81 -20.13
N ASN A 99 0.26 7.42 -21.40
CA ASN A 99 -0.87 7.63 -22.31
C ASN A 99 -2.05 6.77 -21.87
N TYR A 100 -3.12 7.38 -21.36
CA TYR A 100 -4.23 6.67 -20.71
C TYR A 100 -3.81 5.91 -19.43
N GLY A 101 -2.92 6.50 -18.62
CA GLY A 101 -2.63 6.05 -17.26
C GLY A 101 -3.89 6.05 -16.40
N ASN A 102 -4.11 4.99 -15.62
CA ASN A 102 -5.34 4.79 -14.88
C ASN A 102 -5.29 5.37 -13.46
N MET A 103 -6.46 5.75 -12.96
CA MET A 103 -6.68 6.09 -11.56
C MET A 103 -7.81 5.25 -10.98
N PHE A 104 -7.80 5.04 -9.67
CA PHE A 104 -8.96 4.59 -8.93
C PHE A 104 -9.90 5.78 -8.67
N LEU A 105 -11.03 5.81 -9.37
CA LEU A 105 -12.05 6.84 -9.24
C LEU A 105 -13.26 6.29 -8.49
N VAL A 106 -13.69 6.99 -7.45
CA VAL A 106 -14.72 6.47 -6.52
C VAL A 106 -15.70 7.56 -6.13
N ASN A 107 -16.98 7.20 -6.05
CA ASN A 107 -17.98 7.98 -5.35
C ASN A 107 -18.12 7.40 -3.94
N ALA A 108 -17.43 8.01 -2.97
CA ALA A 108 -17.34 7.51 -1.61
C ALA A 108 -18.72 7.49 -0.90
N GLY A 109 -18.91 6.58 0.05
CA GLY A 109 -20.19 6.42 0.77
C GLY A 109 -20.74 4.99 0.66
N GLY A 110 -22.06 4.84 0.77
CA GLY A 110 -22.72 3.52 0.71
C GLY A 110 -22.29 2.55 1.82
N ASN A 111 -21.99 3.06 3.02
CA ASN A 111 -21.42 2.32 4.16
C ASN A 111 -20.04 1.69 3.89
N ASN A 112 -19.34 2.12 2.84
CA ASN A 112 -17.98 1.70 2.52
C ASN A 112 -16.96 2.78 2.89
N SER A 113 -15.73 2.37 3.19
CA SER A 113 -14.65 3.28 3.61
C SER A 113 -13.25 2.78 3.29
N LEU A 114 -13.10 1.61 2.65
CA LEU A 114 -11.81 1.07 2.24
C LEU A 114 -11.57 1.42 0.77
N PHE A 115 -10.97 2.59 0.53
CA PHE A 115 -10.62 3.05 -0.81
C PHE A 115 -9.71 2.04 -1.52
N PHE A 116 -8.56 1.74 -0.91
CA PHE A 116 -7.59 0.80 -1.43
C PHE A 116 -6.76 0.19 -0.29
N ARG A 117 -6.36 -1.07 -0.44
CA ARG A 117 -5.45 -1.81 0.43
C ARG A 117 -4.62 -2.77 -0.40
N GLN A 118 -3.36 -2.88 -0.04
CA GLN A 118 -2.44 -3.85 -0.61
C GLN A 118 -1.57 -4.45 0.50
N ASN A 119 -1.32 -5.75 0.41
CA ASN A 119 -0.25 -6.39 1.17
C ASN A 119 1.07 -6.22 0.41
N VAL A 120 2.07 -5.61 1.06
CA VAL A 120 3.39 -5.40 0.49
C VAL A 120 4.31 -6.53 0.95
N THR A 121 4.95 -7.20 0.00
CA THR A 121 5.92 -8.27 0.23
C THR A 121 7.32 -7.82 -0.19
N GLY A 122 8.36 -8.57 0.17
CA GLY A 122 9.74 -8.22 -0.20
C GLY A 122 10.32 -7.03 0.59
N LEU A 123 9.70 -6.70 1.74
CA LEU A 123 10.23 -5.71 2.66
C LEU A 123 11.48 -6.23 3.35
N CYS A 124 12.42 -5.31 3.58
CA CYS A 124 13.68 -5.56 4.26
C CYS A 124 13.57 -5.24 5.75
N THR A 125 13.88 -6.22 6.59
CA THR A 125 13.87 -6.04 8.05
C THR A 125 14.87 -4.98 8.47
N GLY A 126 14.46 -4.06 9.35
CA GLY A 126 15.31 -2.99 9.86
C GLY A 126 15.47 -1.79 8.91
N THR A 127 14.75 -1.77 7.80
CA THR A 127 14.77 -0.64 6.84
C THR A 127 13.67 0.38 7.16
N ILE A 128 14.00 1.67 6.98
CA ILE A 128 13.00 2.76 6.99
C ILE A 128 12.34 2.80 5.62
N CYS A 129 11.02 2.61 5.57
CA CYS A 129 10.24 2.72 4.34
C CYS A 129 9.60 4.11 4.25
N ASN A 130 9.70 4.71 3.07
CA ASN A 130 8.98 5.94 2.73
C ASN A 130 7.69 5.60 1.99
N PHE A 131 6.62 6.34 2.29
CA PHE A 131 5.33 6.21 1.64
C PHE A 131 4.94 7.55 0.99
N THR A 132 4.51 7.50 -0.26
CA THR A 132 3.95 8.63 -1.00
C THR A 132 2.71 8.17 -1.76
N ALA A 133 1.79 9.10 -1.99
CA ALA A 133 0.58 8.85 -2.75
C ALA A 133 0.12 10.13 -3.46
N TRP A 134 -0.52 9.96 -4.61
CA TRP A 134 -1.19 11.02 -5.35
C TRP A 134 -2.70 10.87 -5.18
N ILE A 135 -3.36 11.90 -4.66
CA ILE A 135 -4.81 11.94 -4.46
C ILE A 135 -5.33 13.29 -4.92
N ALA A 136 -6.45 13.26 -5.66
CA ALA A 136 -7.19 14.45 -6.03
C ALA A 136 -8.63 14.33 -5.55
N ASN A 137 -9.16 15.41 -4.96
CA ASN A 137 -10.60 15.56 -4.79
C ASN A 137 -11.19 16.08 -6.10
N VAL A 138 -12.11 15.32 -6.70
CA VAL A 138 -12.75 15.67 -7.97
C VAL A 138 -14.05 16.45 -7.79
N ASN A 139 -14.43 16.83 -6.57
CA ASN A 139 -15.50 17.81 -6.38
C ASN A 139 -15.11 19.14 -7.04
N SER A 140 -15.97 19.66 -7.90
CA SER A 140 -15.81 20.99 -8.51
C SER A 140 -16.67 22.01 -7.77
N PRO A 141 -16.53 23.33 -8.05
CA PRO A 141 -17.44 24.34 -7.53
C PRO A 141 -18.93 24.02 -7.78
N ASN A 142 -19.23 23.33 -8.89
CA ASN A 142 -20.61 22.93 -9.22
C ASN A 142 -21.13 21.77 -8.38
N THR A 143 -20.29 21.02 -7.68
CA THR A 143 -20.74 19.91 -6.83
C THR A 143 -21.65 20.42 -5.71
N GLN A 144 -21.38 21.60 -5.15
CA GLN A 144 -22.24 22.21 -4.13
C GLN A 144 -23.67 22.47 -4.64
N ASN A 145 -23.84 22.84 -5.91
CA ASN A 145 -25.15 23.09 -6.50
C ASN A 145 -25.99 21.81 -6.65
N VAL A 146 -25.32 20.65 -6.75
CA VAL A 146 -25.99 19.35 -6.93
C VAL A 146 -26.24 18.67 -5.59
N CYS A 147 -25.27 18.68 -4.67
CA CYS A 147 -25.36 17.99 -3.39
C CYS A 147 -25.95 18.85 -2.26
N GLY A 148 -25.90 20.19 -2.38
CA GLY A 148 -26.40 21.12 -1.38
C GLY A 148 -25.83 20.86 0.02
N ALA A 149 -26.70 20.84 1.03
CA ALA A 149 -26.33 20.53 2.41
C ALA A 149 -25.84 19.07 2.62
N GLY A 150 -26.07 18.18 1.65
CA GLY A 150 -25.61 16.79 1.67
C GLY A 150 -24.18 16.60 1.13
N LEU A 151 -23.48 17.67 0.74
CA LEU A 151 -22.10 17.56 0.30
C LEU A 151 -21.20 17.08 1.45
N VAL A 152 -20.50 15.97 1.22
CA VAL A 152 -19.49 15.44 2.14
C VAL A 152 -18.09 15.69 1.55
N TYR A 153 -17.22 16.33 2.32
CA TYR A 153 -15.84 16.55 1.92
C TYR A 153 -15.02 15.27 2.06
N ALA A 154 -14.13 15.05 1.09
CA ALA A 154 -13.21 13.93 1.12
C ALA A 154 -12.31 13.99 2.37
N ARG A 155 -12.19 12.87 3.06
CA ARG A 155 -11.24 12.66 4.15
C ARG A 155 -10.58 11.31 3.97
N VAL A 156 -9.28 11.32 3.75
CA VAL A 156 -8.48 10.12 3.54
C VAL A 156 -7.60 9.90 4.75
N ILE A 157 -7.43 8.65 5.14
CA ILE A 157 -6.49 8.26 6.19
C ILE A 157 -5.67 7.10 5.65
N PHE A 158 -4.36 7.28 5.57
CA PHE A 158 -3.43 6.21 5.26
C PHE A 158 -3.08 5.48 6.53
N ARG A 159 -3.23 4.15 6.53
CA ARG A 159 -2.88 3.29 7.67
C ARG A 159 -1.92 2.22 7.18
N ILE A 160 -0.72 2.19 7.77
CA ILE A 160 0.24 1.13 7.59
C ILE A 160 0.04 0.14 8.73
N LYS A 161 -0.14 -1.14 8.38
CA LYS A 161 -0.40 -2.20 9.34
C LYS A 161 0.56 -3.37 9.13
N ASP A 162 0.84 -4.09 10.20
CA ASP A 162 1.43 -5.43 10.07
C ASP A 162 0.37 -6.46 9.61
N LEU A 163 0.81 -7.69 9.32
CA LEU A 163 -0.07 -8.77 8.88
C LEU A 163 -1.02 -9.28 9.98
N SER A 164 -0.75 -8.96 11.24
CA SER A 164 -1.63 -9.24 12.38
C SER A 164 -2.71 -8.16 12.57
N GLY A 165 -2.66 -7.07 11.81
CA GLY A 165 -3.63 -5.98 11.83
C GLY A 165 -3.29 -4.83 12.76
N ASN A 166 -2.13 -4.87 13.44
CA ASN A 166 -1.68 -3.77 14.30
C ASN A 166 -1.32 -2.56 13.44
N ILE A 167 -1.70 -1.36 13.87
CA ILE A 167 -1.35 -0.12 13.17
C ILE A 167 0.08 0.26 13.53
N LEU A 168 0.95 0.32 12.52
CA LEU A 168 2.33 0.76 12.64
C LEU A 168 2.45 2.28 12.47
N ALA A 169 1.63 2.86 11.59
CA ALA A 169 1.57 4.31 11.36
C ALA A 169 0.22 4.73 10.76
N SER A 170 -0.17 5.99 10.99
CA SER A 170 -1.39 6.59 10.45
C SER A 170 -1.15 8.04 10.04
N TYR A 171 -1.59 8.42 8.85
CA TYR A 171 -1.46 9.76 8.29
C TYR A 171 -2.80 10.25 7.74
N THR A 172 -3.10 11.53 7.87
CA THR A 172 -4.35 12.18 7.43
C THR A 172 -4.08 13.30 6.45
#